data_AF-A0A136J3Y6-F1
#
_entry.id   AF-A0A136J3Y6-F1
#
_cell.length_a   1.000
_cell.length_b   1.000
_cell.length_c   1.000
_cell.angle_alpha   90.00
_cell.angle_beta   90.00
_cell.angle_gamma   90.00
#
_symmetry.space_group_name_H-M   'P 1'
#
loop_
_entity.id
_entity.type
_entity.pdbx_description
1 polymer ?
#
loop_
_entity_poly.entity_id
_entity_poly.type
_entity_poly.pdbx_seq_one_letter_code
_entity_poly.pdbx_strand_id
1 'polypeptide(L)'
;MRYSLATVLLASSAVYAAAIVEPRDCRRITVRSGDSCSSLASTCGVSGSAFLGFNGGSGLCSRLVPGQSVCCSAGKRSVAAEDDIVARAAECRTTKVQSGDSCGTLAARCGVSGADFTGFNSATPNLCSTLLPGQSVCCSSGTLPQPARPQPGADGVCATYDVKAGDYCARIADVAASGAISVADIERFNKDKTWLWKGCNYLLVGQRICLSDGKAPLPAAEESAICGPTVPGTEYPKNGQALKDLNPCPDSQCCSQWGQCGTTEEHCSF
;
A
#
# COMPACT_ATOMS: atom_id res chain seq x y z
N MET A 1 52.24 -28.08 -58.06
CA MET A 1 50.90 -27.98 -57.41
C MET A 1 51.10 -27.42 -56.01
N ARG A 2 50.16 -26.58 -55.58
CA ARG A 2 50.33 -25.46 -54.65
C ARG A 2 50.55 -25.87 -53.18
N TYR A 3 51.47 -25.18 -52.49
CA TYR A 3 51.50 -25.10 -51.03
C TYR A 3 51.41 -23.62 -50.60
N SER A 4 50.50 -23.39 -49.65
CA SER A 4 50.39 -22.34 -48.63
C SER A 4 51.26 -21.08 -48.71
N LEU A 5 50.63 -19.94 -48.44
CA LEU A 5 50.89 -19.16 -47.22
C LEU A 5 49.74 -18.17 -47.01
N ALA A 6 49.08 -18.29 -45.85
CA ALA A 6 48.00 -17.43 -45.40
C ALA A 6 48.59 -16.13 -44.83
N THR A 7 48.21 -14.99 -45.40
CA THR A 7 48.52 -13.67 -44.84
C THR A 7 47.35 -13.23 -43.98
N VAL A 8 47.55 -13.20 -42.66
CA VAL A 8 46.58 -12.69 -41.69
C VAL A 8 46.60 -11.16 -41.75
N LEU A 9 45.52 -10.55 -42.24
CA LEU A 9 45.28 -9.11 -42.15
C LEU A 9 44.54 -8.81 -40.84
N LEU A 10 45.23 -8.18 -39.88
CA LEU A 10 44.64 -7.62 -38.67
C LEU A 10 43.86 -6.34 -39.03
N ALA A 11 42.53 -6.43 -39.05
CA ALA A 11 41.67 -5.25 -39.13
C ALA A 11 41.51 -4.64 -37.72
N SER A 12 42.06 -3.44 -37.51
CA SER A 12 41.79 -2.64 -36.31
C SER A 12 40.39 -2.04 -36.39
N SER A 13 39.46 -2.52 -35.58
CA SER A 13 38.14 -1.90 -35.42
C SER A 13 38.24 -0.76 -34.40
N ALA A 14 38.24 0.48 -34.88
CA ALA A 14 38.01 1.63 -34.02
C ALA A 14 36.56 1.55 -33.48
N VAL A 15 36.43 1.42 -32.16
CA VAL A 15 35.13 1.45 -31.48
C VAL A 15 34.67 2.91 -31.45
N TYR A 16 33.66 3.25 -32.23
CA TYR A 16 32.91 4.49 -32.08
C TYR A 16 32.06 4.37 -30.81
N ALA A 17 32.50 5.02 -29.73
CA ALA A 17 31.64 5.25 -28.58
C ALA A 17 30.56 6.27 -29.00
N ALA A 18 29.34 5.78 -29.25
CA ALA A 18 28.18 6.64 -29.36
C ALA A 18 27.97 7.32 -28.00
N ALA A 19 28.07 8.64 -27.95
CA ALA A 19 27.72 9.41 -26.76
C ALA A 19 26.24 9.11 -26.42
N ILE A 20 26.00 8.58 -25.22
CA ILE A 20 24.69 8.53 -24.59
C ILE A 20 24.25 9.99 -24.36
N VAL A 21 23.45 10.52 -25.28
CA VAL A 21 22.76 11.79 -25.07
C VAL A 21 21.62 11.52 -24.10
N GLU A 22 21.81 11.89 -22.83
CA GLU A 22 20.74 11.98 -21.83
C GLU A 22 19.52 12.68 -22.46
N PRO A 23 18.30 12.13 -22.40
CA PRO A 23 17.13 12.77 -22.99
C PRO A 23 16.93 14.13 -22.32
N ARG A 24 17.00 15.21 -23.10
CA ARG A 24 16.82 16.58 -22.59
C ARG A 24 15.50 16.69 -21.83
N ASP A 25 15.55 17.28 -20.64
CA ASP A 25 14.36 17.68 -19.91
C ASP A 25 13.52 18.63 -20.77
N CYS A 26 12.21 18.39 -20.82
CA CYS A 26 11.30 19.27 -21.53
C CYS A 26 11.07 20.59 -20.76
N ARG A 27 10.77 21.69 -21.47
CA ARG A 27 10.20 22.90 -20.84
C ARG A 27 8.80 22.54 -20.32
N ARG A 28 8.51 22.83 -19.05
CA ARG A 28 7.29 22.38 -18.37
C ARG A 28 6.36 23.52 -17.97
N ILE A 29 5.08 23.21 -17.85
CA ILE A 29 4.05 24.02 -17.17
C ILE A 29 3.17 23.14 -16.30
N THR A 30 2.47 23.75 -15.34
CA THR A 30 1.60 23.06 -14.38
C THR A 30 0.13 23.27 -14.73
N VAL A 31 -0.64 22.19 -14.73
CA VAL A 31 -2.09 22.18 -14.93
C VAL A 31 -2.79 22.85 -13.75
N ARG A 32 -3.71 23.78 -14.03
CA ARG A 32 -4.57 24.47 -13.06
C ARG A 32 -6.02 23.98 -13.19
N SER A 33 -6.82 24.27 -12.16
CA SER A 33 -8.27 23.97 -12.21
C SER A 33 -8.93 24.73 -13.37
N GLY A 34 -9.65 24.00 -14.23
CA GLY A 34 -10.29 24.53 -15.43
C GLY A 34 -9.43 24.50 -16.70
N ASP A 35 -8.16 24.06 -16.61
CA ASP A 35 -7.31 23.91 -17.80
C ASP A 35 -7.79 22.77 -18.69
N SER A 36 -7.76 23.04 -20.00
CA SER A 36 -7.95 22.06 -21.07
C SER A 36 -6.67 21.90 -21.88
N CYS A 37 -6.52 20.79 -22.61
CA CYS A 37 -5.38 20.60 -23.52
C CYS A 37 -5.22 21.73 -24.55
N SER A 38 -6.32 22.34 -25.02
CA SER A 38 -6.24 23.47 -25.93
C SER A 38 -5.67 24.71 -25.23
N SER A 39 -6.14 25.03 -24.03
CA SER A 39 -5.61 26.16 -23.24
C SER A 39 -4.13 25.98 -22.85
N LEU A 40 -3.72 24.74 -22.54
CA LEU A 40 -2.34 24.41 -22.19
C LEU A 40 -1.41 24.46 -23.42
N ALA A 41 -1.86 23.94 -24.56
CA ALA A 41 -1.10 24.04 -25.82
C ALA A 41 -0.89 25.50 -26.24
N SER A 42 -1.93 26.33 -26.12
CA SER A 42 -1.84 27.78 -26.34
C SER A 42 -0.86 28.45 -25.37
N THR A 43 -0.91 28.09 -24.09
CA THR A 43 0.03 28.60 -23.06
C THR A 43 1.47 28.19 -23.37
N CYS A 44 1.68 26.96 -23.86
CA CYS A 44 2.97 26.48 -24.32
C CYS A 44 3.43 27.15 -25.63
N GLY A 45 2.55 27.82 -26.37
CA GLY A 45 2.84 28.36 -27.69
C GLY A 45 3.09 27.29 -28.76
N VAL A 46 2.43 26.13 -28.64
CA VAL A 46 2.58 24.99 -29.57
C VAL A 46 1.22 24.54 -30.10
N SER A 47 1.20 23.75 -31.18
CA SER A 47 -0.06 23.15 -31.66
C SER A 47 -0.59 22.12 -30.66
N GLY A 48 -1.91 21.91 -30.64
CA GLY A 48 -2.52 20.86 -29.83
C GLY A 48 -1.96 19.46 -30.14
N SER A 49 -1.65 19.19 -31.41
CA SER A 49 -1.00 17.94 -31.83
C SER A 49 0.43 17.78 -31.30
N ALA A 50 1.23 18.85 -31.29
CA ALA A 50 2.58 18.84 -30.74
C ALA A 50 2.55 18.68 -29.21
N PHE A 51 1.65 19.41 -28.54
CA PHE A 51 1.44 19.29 -27.10
C PHE A 51 1.05 17.86 -26.69
N LEU A 52 0.11 17.23 -27.40
CA LEU A 52 -0.26 15.83 -27.20
C LEU A 52 0.92 14.89 -27.47
N GLY A 53 1.68 15.15 -28.53
CA GLY A 53 2.88 14.38 -28.89
C GLY A 53 3.95 14.37 -27.80
N PHE A 54 4.14 15.50 -27.09
CA PHE A 54 5.11 15.58 -25.99
C PHE A 54 4.66 14.86 -24.72
N ASN A 55 3.37 14.56 -24.57
CA ASN A 55 2.76 14.16 -23.30
C ASN A 55 2.00 12.82 -23.37
N GLY A 56 2.40 11.92 -24.27
CA GLY A 56 1.86 10.55 -24.30
C GLY A 56 0.56 10.37 -25.08
N GLY A 57 0.22 11.30 -25.98
CA GLY A 57 -0.85 11.13 -26.97
C GLY A 57 -2.27 11.37 -26.45
N SER A 58 -3.26 10.83 -27.15
CA SER A 58 -4.69 11.19 -27.03
C SER A 58 -5.33 10.92 -25.67
N GLY A 59 -4.73 10.07 -24.82
CA GLY A 59 -5.24 9.74 -23.49
C GLY A 59 -4.95 10.79 -22.41
N LEU A 60 -4.13 11.80 -22.69
CA LEU A 60 -3.75 12.83 -21.71
C LEU A 60 -4.96 13.69 -21.29
N CYS A 61 -5.73 14.18 -22.27
CA CYS A 61 -6.70 15.25 -22.03
C CYS A 61 -7.90 14.86 -21.15
N SER A 62 -8.22 13.56 -21.12
CA SER A 62 -9.27 13.01 -20.24
C SER A 62 -8.76 12.70 -18.83
N ARG A 63 -7.45 12.84 -18.59
CA ARG A 63 -6.76 12.46 -17.33
C ARG A 63 -5.97 13.62 -16.74
N LEU A 64 -6.16 14.84 -17.25
CA LEU A 64 -5.55 16.05 -16.69
C LEU A 64 -6.08 16.27 -15.27
N VAL A 65 -5.15 16.43 -14.32
CA VAL A 65 -5.46 16.80 -12.94
C VAL A 65 -4.73 18.09 -12.58
N PRO A 66 -5.34 19.01 -11.81
CA PRO A 66 -4.63 20.17 -11.28
C PRO A 66 -3.37 19.75 -10.52
N GLY A 67 -2.28 20.50 -10.71
CA GLY A 67 -0.97 20.19 -10.13
C GLY A 67 -0.08 19.30 -11.01
N GLN A 68 -0.63 18.61 -12.02
CA GLN A 68 0.16 17.82 -12.97
C GLN A 68 1.12 18.70 -13.79
N SER A 69 2.37 18.26 -13.96
CA SER A 69 3.31 18.89 -14.90
C SER A 69 3.21 18.27 -16.30
N VAL A 70 3.14 19.12 -17.33
CA VAL A 70 3.09 18.76 -18.75
C VAL A 70 4.21 19.43 -19.53
N CYS A 71 4.71 18.77 -20.57
CA CYS A 71 5.77 19.24 -21.44
C CYS A 71 5.25 20.20 -22.53
N CYS A 72 5.89 21.36 -22.66
CA CYS A 72 5.73 22.33 -23.74
C CYS A 72 6.77 22.16 -24.87
N SER A 73 7.66 21.18 -24.79
CA SER A 73 8.67 20.88 -25.81
C SER A 73 8.99 19.38 -25.84
N ALA A 74 9.66 18.92 -26.90
CA ALA A 74 10.21 17.57 -26.96
C ALA A 74 11.20 17.33 -25.80
N GLY A 75 11.20 16.11 -25.26
CA GLY A 75 11.99 15.72 -24.10
C GLY A 75 11.25 14.69 -23.24
N LYS A 76 11.85 14.25 -22.13
CA LYS A 76 11.19 13.41 -21.11
C LYS A 76 11.08 14.16 -19.78
N ARG A 77 10.10 13.80 -18.96
CA ARG A 77 10.03 14.24 -17.55
C ARG A 77 11.09 13.46 -16.76
N SER A 78 11.95 14.13 -16.01
CA SER A 78 12.82 13.50 -15.00
C SER A 78 11.93 12.91 -13.90
N VAL A 79 11.86 11.57 -13.84
CA VAL A 79 10.73 10.84 -13.23
C VAL A 79 10.80 10.68 -11.70
N ALA A 80 11.85 11.14 -11.02
CA ALA A 80 12.09 10.72 -9.63
C ALA A 80 11.56 11.68 -8.55
N ALA A 81 11.47 12.99 -8.81
CA ALA A 81 11.10 13.98 -7.79
C ALA A 81 9.71 14.61 -8.01
N GLU A 82 9.13 14.44 -9.20
CA GLU A 82 7.92 15.16 -9.59
C GLU A 82 6.65 14.31 -9.48
N ASP A 83 6.73 12.98 -9.53
CA ASP A 83 5.56 12.13 -9.26
C ASP A 83 5.18 12.16 -7.77
N ASP A 84 6.13 12.39 -6.87
CA ASP A 84 5.86 12.61 -5.44
C ASP A 84 5.19 13.99 -5.21
N ILE A 85 5.63 15.04 -5.89
CA ILE A 85 5.05 16.39 -5.76
C ILE A 85 3.70 16.52 -6.46
N VAL A 86 3.48 15.84 -7.60
CA VAL A 86 2.18 15.82 -8.30
C VAL A 86 1.15 14.95 -7.57
N ALA A 87 1.57 13.82 -6.96
CA ALA A 87 0.70 13.04 -6.09
C ALA A 87 0.25 13.86 -4.88
N ARG A 88 1.17 14.61 -4.25
CA ARG A 88 0.85 15.46 -3.08
C ARG A 88 0.09 16.75 -3.42
N ALA A 89 0.21 17.26 -4.64
CA ALA A 89 -0.63 18.37 -5.12
C ALA A 89 -2.08 17.94 -5.47
N ALA A 90 -2.32 16.63 -5.62
CA ALA A 90 -3.64 16.03 -5.79
C ALA A 90 -4.26 15.54 -4.46
N GLU A 91 -3.53 15.64 -3.34
CA GLU A 91 -4.02 15.27 -2.02
C GLU A 91 -4.97 16.33 -1.45
N CYS A 92 -6.07 15.88 -0.86
CA CYS A 92 -6.97 16.76 -0.13
C CYS A 92 -6.36 17.13 1.24
N ARG A 93 -6.70 18.32 1.73
CA ARG A 93 -6.57 18.62 3.16
C ARG A 93 -7.49 17.66 3.92
N THR A 94 -7.00 17.02 4.97
CA THR A 94 -7.78 16.02 5.70
C THR A 94 -8.16 16.45 7.11
N THR A 95 -9.15 15.76 7.67
CA THR A 95 -9.43 15.72 9.11
C THR A 95 -9.72 14.28 9.54
N LYS A 96 -9.68 14.01 10.85
CA LYS A 96 -10.05 12.70 11.41
C LYS A 96 -11.44 12.74 12.01
N VAL A 97 -12.19 11.66 11.76
CA VAL A 97 -13.48 11.40 12.39
C VAL A 97 -13.28 11.18 13.89
N GLN A 98 -14.07 11.87 14.70
CA GLN A 98 -14.15 11.67 16.14
C GLN A 98 -15.42 10.90 16.50
N SER A 99 -15.46 10.34 17.72
CA SER A 99 -16.68 9.70 18.21
C SER A 99 -17.84 10.70 18.26
N GLY A 100 -18.98 10.31 17.68
CA GLY A 100 -20.16 11.18 17.57
C GLY A 100 -20.15 12.15 16.38
N ASP A 101 -19.11 12.17 15.54
CA ASP A 101 -19.12 13.00 14.34
C ASP A 101 -20.18 12.54 13.33
N SER A 102 -20.73 13.52 12.61
CA SER A 102 -21.54 13.34 11.41
C SER A 102 -20.88 14.09 10.24
N CYS A 103 -21.31 13.82 9.00
CA CYS A 103 -20.84 14.63 7.87
C CYS A 103 -21.13 16.13 8.03
N GLY A 104 -22.20 16.50 8.75
CA GLY A 104 -22.50 17.90 9.06
C GLY A 104 -21.47 18.53 10.01
N THR A 105 -21.11 17.84 11.10
CA THR A 105 -20.10 18.34 12.05
C THR A 105 -18.70 18.37 11.44
N LEU A 106 -18.38 17.39 10.58
CA LEU A 106 -17.12 17.34 9.84
C LEU A 106 -17.02 18.45 8.79
N ALA A 107 -18.09 18.69 8.00
CA ALA A 107 -18.13 19.79 7.04
C ALA A 107 -17.93 21.15 7.72
N ALA A 108 -18.62 21.37 8.85
CA ALA A 108 -18.45 22.57 9.66
C ALA A 108 -17.02 22.72 10.19
N ARG A 109 -16.41 21.64 10.70
CA ARG A 109 -15.01 21.61 11.15
C ARG A 109 -14.03 21.89 10.00
N CYS A 110 -14.33 21.41 8.81
CA CYS A 110 -13.57 21.69 7.59
C CYS A 110 -13.76 23.13 7.07
N GLY A 111 -14.80 23.84 7.52
CA GLY A 111 -15.15 25.18 7.02
C GLY A 111 -15.74 25.18 5.61
N VAL A 112 -16.44 24.11 5.23
CA VAL A 112 -17.03 23.91 3.89
C VAL A 112 -18.51 23.57 3.97
N SER A 113 -19.24 23.67 2.85
CA SER A 113 -20.64 23.25 2.82
C SER A 113 -20.77 21.73 2.93
N GLY A 114 -21.91 21.23 3.40
CA GLY A 114 -22.18 19.79 3.42
C GLY A 114 -22.15 19.14 2.03
N ALA A 115 -22.56 19.90 1.00
CA ALA A 115 -22.50 19.45 -0.39
C ALA A 115 -21.04 19.32 -0.87
N ASP A 116 -20.20 20.30 -0.57
CA ASP A 116 -18.77 20.26 -0.92
C ASP A 116 -18.08 19.10 -0.21
N PHE A 117 -18.30 18.95 1.10
CA PHE A 117 -17.75 17.83 1.87
C PHE A 117 -18.14 16.47 1.29
N THR A 118 -19.42 16.30 0.94
CA THR A 118 -19.91 15.07 0.31
C THR A 118 -19.24 14.86 -1.06
N GLY A 119 -19.09 15.92 -1.85
CA GLY A 119 -18.42 15.87 -3.15
C GLY A 119 -16.95 15.44 -3.04
N PHE A 120 -16.21 16.02 -2.09
CA PHE A 120 -14.80 15.70 -1.84
C PHE A 120 -14.58 14.25 -1.41
N ASN A 121 -15.58 13.61 -0.81
CA ASN A 121 -15.49 12.26 -0.29
C ASN A 121 -16.35 11.24 -1.06
N SER A 122 -16.76 11.59 -2.29
CA SER A 122 -17.64 10.77 -3.13
C SER A 122 -17.05 9.41 -3.54
N ALA A 123 -15.72 9.27 -3.46
CA ALA A 123 -15.02 8.01 -3.72
C ALA A 123 -15.31 6.92 -2.66
N THR A 124 -15.81 7.29 -1.48
CA THR A 124 -16.20 6.34 -0.41
C THR A 124 -17.73 6.23 -0.37
N PRO A 125 -18.30 5.12 -0.88
CA PRO A 125 -19.74 4.92 -0.88
C PRO A 125 -20.31 4.96 0.53
N ASN A 126 -21.43 5.64 0.70
CA ASN A 126 -22.15 5.73 1.97
C ASN A 126 -21.32 6.27 3.15
N LEU A 127 -20.24 7.04 2.89
CA LEU A 127 -19.35 7.54 3.95
C LEU A 127 -20.10 8.09 5.16
N CYS A 128 -21.12 8.91 4.93
CA CYS A 128 -21.84 9.60 5.99
C CYS A 128 -22.65 8.70 6.93
N SER A 129 -22.93 7.45 6.55
CA SER A 129 -23.56 6.44 7.41
C SER A 129 -22.58 5.39 7.93
N THR A 130 -21.32 5.43 7.51
CA THR A 130 -20.28 4.45 7.85
C THR A 130 -19.02 5.05 8.47
N LEU A 131 -19.09 6.31 8.92
CA LEU A 131 -17.97 7.03 9.56
C LEU A 131 -17.38 6.23 10.74
N LEU A 132 -16.07 5.99 10.69
CA LEU A 132 -15.35 5.29 11.76
C LEU A 132 -14.47 6.26 12.55
N PRO A 133 -14.56 6.29 13.90
CA PRO A 133 -13.63 7.08 14.70
C PRO A 133 -12.17 6.75 14.37
N GLY A 134 -11.39 7.77 14.05
CA GLY A 134 -9.99 7.67 13.62
C GLY A 134 -9.78 7.63 12.10
N GLN A 135 -10.82 7.38 11.30
CA GLN A 135 -10.78 7.43 9.84
C GLN A 135 -10.46 8.84 9.35
N SER A 136 -9.65 8.95 8.30
CA SER A 136 -9.36 10.22 7.63
C SER A 136 -10.42 10.50 6.56
N VAL A 137 -10.83 11.76 6.45
CA VAL A 137 -11.76 12.27 5.43
C VAL A 137 -11.24 13.58 4.83
N CYS A 138 -11.62 13.89 3.59
CA CYS A 138 -11.22 15.09 2.88
C CYS A 138 -12.05 16.32 3.29
N CYS A 139 -11.36 17.44 3.51
CA CYS A 139 -11.88 18.78 3.73
C CYS A 139 -11.74 19.70 2.49
N SER A 140 -11.19 19.19 1.39
CA SER A 140 -11.03 19.87 0.11
C SER A 140 -11.09 18.87 -1.04
N SER A 141 -11.15 19.35 -2.27
CA SER A 141 -10.97 18.51 -3.45
C SER A 141 -9.61 17.80 -3.42
N GLY A 142 -9.54 16.65 -4.08
CA GLY A 142 -8.35 15.78 -4.10
C GLY A 142 -8.69 14.39 -3.58
N THR A 143 -7.66 13.56 -3.45
CA THR A 143 -7.78 12.22 -2.86
C THR A 143 -7.22 12.21 -1.44
N LEU A 144 -7.65 11.27 -0.61
CA LEU A 144 -6.99 11.02 0.67
C LEU A 144 -5.50 10.74 0.43
N PRO A 145 -4.59 11.37 1.20
CA PRO A 145 -3.18 11.01 1.20
C PRO A 145 -3.04 9.51 1.36
N GLN A 146 -2.41 8.86 0.40
CA GLN A 146 -2.16 7.43 0.46
C GLN A 146 -0.96 7.21 1.38
N PRO A 147 -1.14 6.65 2.59
CA PRO A 147 -0.01 6.37 3.44
C PRO A 147 0.85 5.29 2.78
N ALA A 148 2.14 5.28 3.09
CA ALA A 148 2.98 4.15 2.72
C ALA A 148 2.37 2.87 3.28
N ARG A 149 2.22 1.85 2.42
CA ARG A 149 1.77 0.52 2.85
C ARG A 149 2.69 0.02 3.96
N PRO A 150 2.15 -0.57 5.04
CA PRO A 150 2.97 -1.18 6.07
C PRO A 150 3.95 -2.19 5.46
N GLN A 151 5.19 -2.17 5.95
CA GLN A 151 6.27 -3.05 5.46
C GLN A 151 6.68 -4.02 6.55
N PRO A 152 7.18 -5.22 6.18
CA PRO A 152 7.81 -6.10 7.14
C PRO A 152 8.98 -5.42 7.85
N GLY A 153 9.23 -5.84 9.09
CA GLY A 153 10.44 -5.50 9.85
C GLY A 153 11.70 -6.08 9.21
N ALA A 154 12.86 -5.65 9.69
CA ALA A 154 14.16 -6.12 9.20
C ALA A 154 14.38 -7.63 9.45
N ASP A 155 13.70 -8.21 10.42
CA ASP A 155 13.64 -9.64 10.73
C ASP A 155 12.75 -10.44 9.74
N GLY A 156 12.07 -9.74 8.84
CA GLY A 156 11.13 -10.28 7.87
C GLY A 156 9.76 -10.62 8.45
N VAL A 157 9.50 -10.28 9.72
CA VAL A 157 8.16 -10.38 10.32
C VAL A 157 7.29 -9.29 9.72
N CYS A 158 6.04 -9.61 9.38
CA CYS A 158 5.12 -8.63 8.82
C CYS A 158 4.91 -7.44 9.79
N ALA A 159 4.44 -6.30 9.28
CA ALA A 159 3.89 -5.25 10.12
C ALA A 159 2.75 -5.84 10.96
N THR A 160 2.87 -5.79 12.28
CA THR A 160 1.96 -6.45 13.20
C THR A 160 0.88 -5.53 13.72
N TYR A 161 -0.26 -6.10 14.08
CA TYR A 161 -1.34 -5.42 14.78
C TYR A 161 -1.98 -6.34 15.80
N ASP A 162 -2.14 -5.85 17.03
CA ASP A 162 -2.87 -6.54 18.08
C ASP A 162 -4.33 -6.13 18.01
N VAL A 163 -5.21 -7.08 17.70
CA VAL A 163 -6.65 -6.88 17.58
C VAL A 163 -7.22 -6.34 18.89
N LYS A 164 -7.98 -5.26 18.81
CA LYS A 164 -8.61 -4.59 19.96
C LYS A 164 -10.10 -4.92 20.04
N ALA A 165 -10.69 -4.69 21.21
CA ALA A 165 -12.13 -4.80 21.38
C ALA A 165 -12.88 -3.90 20.37
N GLY A 166 -13.88 -4.47 19.71
CA GLY A 166 -14.67 -3.79 18.68
C GLY A 166 -14.00 -3.67 17.31
N ASP A 167 -12.82 -4.28 17.11
CA ASP A 167 -12.24 -4.37 15.78
C ASP A 167 -12.97 -5.35 14.87
N TYR A 168 -12.99 -4.98 13.59
CA TYR A 168 -13.30 -5.81 12.45
C TYR A 168 -12.36 -5.38 11.31
N CYS A 169 -12.08 -6.26 10.36
CA CYS A 169 -11.00 -6.02 9.39
C CYS A 169 -11.13 -4.71 8.61
N ALA A 170 -12.35 -4.29 8.25
CA ALA A 170 -12.53 -3.01 7.54
C ALA A 170 -12.09 -1.82 8.41
N ARG A 171 -12.42 -1.80 9.72
CA ARG A 171 -11.90 -0.79 10.64
C ARG A 171 -10.38 -0.83 10.74
N ILE A 172 -9.77 -2.01 10.80
CA ILE A 172 -8.30 -2.15 10.87
C ILE A 172 -7.66 -1.61 9.58
N ALA A 173 -8.21 -1.96 8.42
CA ALA A 173 -7.77 -1.47 7.11
C ALA A 173 -7.86 0.07 7.03
N ASP A 174 -9.01 0.65 7.37
CA ASP A 174 -9.27 2.09 7.23
C ASP A 174 -8.56 2.94 8.29
N VAL A 175 -8.49 2.46 9.53
CA VAL A 175 -7.98 3.25 10.67
C VAL A 175 -6.56 2.87 11.02
N ALA A 176 -6.29 1.60 11.33
CA ALA A 176 -4.96 1.18 11.78
C ALA A 176 -3.93 1.23 10.63
N ALA A 177 -4.32 0.81 9.43
CA ALA A 177 -3.52 0.93 8.22
C ALA A 177 -3.80 2.22 7.43
N SER A 178 -4.63 3.13 7.96
CA SER A 178 -4.94 4.42 7.34
C SER A 178 -5.44 4.32 5.88
N GLY A 179 -6.13 3.23 5.55
CA GLY A 179 -6.63 2.95 4.20
C GLY A 179 -5.58 2.43 3.22
N ALA A 180 -4.34 2.18 3.64
CA ALA A 180 -3.25 1.71 2.77
C ALA A 180 -3.36 0.24 2.33
N ILE A 181 -4.27 -0.52 2.95
CA ILE A 181 -4.53 -1.94 2.65
C ILE A 181 -6.04 -2.20 2.65
N SER A 182 -6.46 -3.24 1.94
CA SER A 182 -7.86 -3.70 1.91
C SER A 182 -8.12 -4.84 2.89
N VAL A 183 -9.40 -5.17 3.14
CA VAL A 183 -9.79 -6.39 3.87
C VAL A 183 -9.23 -7.65 3.21
N ALA A 184 -9.21 -7.69 1.88
CA ALA A 184 -8.63 -8.82 1.13
C ALA A 184 -7.13 -8.94 1.33
N ASP A 185 -6.42 -7.82 1.52
CA ASP A 185 -5.01 -7.83 1.89
C ASP A 185 -4.83 -8.43 3.29
N ILE A 186 -5.62 -8.02 4.29
CA ILE A 186 -5.58 -8.59 5.64
C ILE A 186 -5.81 -10.11 5.58
N GLU A 187 -6.84 -10.57 4.87
CA GLU A 187 -7.07 -12.01 4.69
C GLU A 187 -5.86 -12.72 4.08
N ARG A 188 -5.32 -12.20 2.97
CA ARG A 188 -4.15 -12.79 2.29
C ARG A 188 -2.92 -12.81 3.19
N PHE A 189 -2.68 -11.75 3.96
CA PHE A 189 -1.50 -11.67 4.83
C PHE A 189 -1.55 -12.65 5.99
N ASN A 190 -2.72 -13.14 6.39
CA ASN A 190 -2.86 -13.95 7.60
C ASN A 190 -3.16 -15.41 7.32
N LYS A 191 -3.80 -15.70 6.18
CA LYS A 191 -4.21 -17.03 5.75
C LYS A 191 -3.07 -18.06 5.86
N ASP A 192 -3.40 -19.21 6.45
CA ASP A 192 -2.57 -20.41 6.60
C ASP A 192 -1.28 -20.26 7.44
N LYS A 193 -1.01 -19.10 8.05
CA LYS A 193 0.22 -18.88 8.83
C LYS A 193 0.07 -18.14 10.15
N THR A 194 -0.98 -17.34 10.35
CA THR A 194 -1.17 -16.58 11.60
C THR A 194 -1.87 -17.45 12.64
N TRP A 195 -1.36 -17.43 13.88
CA TRP A 195 -1.91 -18.23 14.98
C TRP A 195 -3.39 -17.92 15.19
N LEU A 196 -4.23 -18.99 15.16
CA LEU A 196 -5.69 -18.94 15.30
C LEU A 196 -6.40 -18.04 14.28
N TRP A 197 -5.81 -17.78 13.11
CA TRP A 197 -6.51 -17.04 12.06
C TRP A 197 -7.68 -17.84 11.49
N LYS A 198 -8.91 -17.36 11.74
CA LYS A 198 -10.16 -17.96 11.20
C LYS A 198 -10.85 -17.04 10.18
N GLY A 199 -10.16 -15.99 9.74
CA GLY A 199 -10.69 -14.97 8.84
C GLY A 199 -11.29 -13.77 9.56
N CYS A 200 -11.62 -12.74 8.79
CA CYS A 200 -12.06 -11.43 9.27
C CYS A 200 -13.39 -11.43 10.03
N ASN A 201 -14.17 -12.51 9.93
CA ASN A 201 -15.41 -12.69 10.69
C ASN A 201 -15.19 -13.23 12.12
N TYR A 202 -13.95 -13.63 12.46
CA TYR A 202 -13.62 -14.33 13.70
C TYR A 202 -12.36 -13.76 14.37
N LEU A 203 -12.21 -12.43 14.34
CA LEU A 203 -11.08 -11.77 15.01
C LEU A 203 -11.17 -11.96 16.53
N LEU A 204 -10.07 -12.35 17.15
CA LEU A 204 -9.97 -12.51 18.60
C LEU A 204 -9.25 -11.30 19.21
N VAL A 205 -9.79 -10.72 20.29
CA VAL A 205 -9.10 -9.64 21.01
C VAL A 205 -7.75 -10.14 21.52
N GLY A 206 -6.69 -9.35 21.31
CA GLY A 206 -5.31 -9.70 21.63
C GLY A 206 -4.62 -10.56 20.55
N GLN A 207 -5.34 -11.03 19.53
CA GLN A 207 -4.72 -11.75 18.43
C GLN A 207 -3.78 -10.82 17.66
N ARG A 208 -2.54 -11.27 17.49
CA ARG A 208 -1.54 -10.57 16.72
C ARG A 208 -1.61 -11.00 15.25
N ILE A 209 -1.93 -10.07 14.36
CA ILE A 209 -2.16 -10.30 12.93
C ILE A 209 -1.17 -9.51 12.07
N CYS A 210 -1.04 -9.90 10.81
CA CYS A 210 -0.27 -9.20 9.79
C CYS A 210 -1.09 -8.13 9.07
N LEU A 211 -0.50 -6.94 8.90
CA LEU A 211 -0.95 -5.85 8.03
C LEU A 211 -0.05 -5.65 6.80
N SER A 212 0.93 -6.53 6.61
CA SER A 212 1.78 -6.59 5.41
C SER A 212 2.14 -8.04 5.07
N ASP A 213 2.81 -8.23 3.93
CA ASP A 213 3.52 -9.47 3.66
C ASP A 213 4.64 -9.71 4.70
N GLY A 214 5.20 -10.91 4.74
CA GLY A 214 6.24 -11.31 5.71
C GLY A 214 5.88 -12.56 6.52
N LYS A 215 6.77 -12.95 7.44
CA LYS A 215 6.54 -14.04 8.39
C LYS A 215 5.45 -13.65 9.38
N ALA A 216 4.62 -14.62 9.76
CA ALA A 216 3.62 -14.42 10.80
C ALA A 216 4.31 -14.09 12.13
N PRO A 217 3.73 -13.21 12.95
CA PRO A 217 4.26 -12.93 14.27
C PRO A 217 4.02 -14.10 15.22
N LEU A 218 4.88 -14.23 16.23
CA LEU A 218 4.55 -15.08 17.38
C LEU A 218 3.36 -14.45 18.13
N PRO A 219 2.41 -15.27 18.63
CA PRO A 219 1.34 -14.78 19.47
C PRO A 219 1.89 -14.21 20.79
N ALA A 220 1.04 -13.52 21.53
CA ALA A 220 1.40 -13.11 22.88
C ALA A 220 1.72 -14.34 23.74
N ALA A 221 2.71 -14.20 24.62
CA ALA A 221 3.03 -15.24 25.58
C ALA A 221 1.91 -15.34 26.62
N GLU A 222 1.48 -16.56 26.90
CA GLU A 222 0.51 -16.89 27.94
C GLU A 222 1.26 -17.55 29.10
N GLU A 223 1.24 -16.94 30.29
CA GLU A 223 2.10 -17.35 31.40
C GLU A 223 1.90 -18.81 31.84
N SER A 224 0.68 -19.34 31.69
CA SER A 224 0.35 -20.72 32.03
C SER A 224 0.54 -21.70 30.87
N ALA A 225 0.91 -21.25 29.67
CA ALA A 225 1.07 -22.14 28.52
C ALA A 225 2.30 -23.04 28.70
N ILE A 226 2.06 -24.35 28.60
CA ILE A 226 3.09 -25.40 28.69
C ILE A 226 3.40 -26.03 27.32
N CYS A 227 2.58 -25.74 26.30
CA CYS A 227 2.77 -26.20 24.93
C CYS A 227 2.30 -25.14 23.92
N GLY A 228 2.65 -25.34 22.64
CA GLY A 228 2.19 -24.47 21.56
C GLY A 228 3.01 -23.18 21.42
N PRO A 229 2.62 -22.28 20.51
CA PRO A 229 3.37 -21.07 20.20
C PRO A 229 3.26 -19.96 21.24
N THR A 230 2.37 -20.10 22.24
CA THR A 230 2.15 -19.11 23.30
C THR A 230 3.02 -19.34 24.54
N VAL A 231 3.85 -20.39 24.57
CA VAL A 231 4.76 -20.65 25.71
C VAL A 231 5.72 -19.45 25.88
N PRO A 232 5.90 -18.93 27.12
CA PRO A 232 6.86 -17.86 27.37
C PRO A 232 8.27 -18.21 26.89
N GLY A 233 8.89 -17.31 26.12
CA GLY A 233 10.23 -17.53 25.55
C GLY A 233 10.26 -18.38 24.28
N THR A 234 9.11 -18.68 23.67
CA THR A 234 9.04 -19.37 22.36
C THR A 234 9.89 -18.67 21.30
N GLU A 235 10.72 -19.45 20.61
CA GLU A 235 11.47 -19.00 19.45
C GLU A 235 10.66 -19.15 18.16
N TYR A 236 10.99 -18.36 17.13
CA TYR A 236 10.36 -18.46 15.83
C TYR A 236 10.57 -19.86 15.19
N PRO A 237 9.58 -20.37 14.42
CA PRO A 237 9.71 -21.66 13.74
C PRO A 237 10.94 -21.70 12.83
N LYS A 238 11.61 -22.86 12.83
CA LYS A 238 12.64 -23.17 11.84
C LYS A 238 11.97 -23.43 10.48
N ASN A 239 12.74 -23.34 9.39
CA ASN A 239 12.22 -23.41 8.02
C ASN A 239 11.25 -24.59 7.83
N GLY A 240 9.98 -24.29 7.55
CA GLY A 240 8.92 -25.27 7.27
C GLY A 240 8.12 -25.76 8.48
N GLN A 241 8.51 -25.42 9.71
CA GLN A 241 7.74 -25.77 10.91
C GLN A 241 6.51 -24.86 11.04
N ALA A 242 5.33 -25.44 11.29
CA ALA A 242 4.12 -24.65 11.54
C ALA A 242 4.13 -24.09 12.96
N LEU A 243 3.49 -22.93 13.19
CA LEU A 243 3.36 -22.35 14.54
C LEU A 243 2.70 -23.30 15.53
N LYS A 244 1.71 -24.09 15.07
CA LYS A 244 1.00 -25.06 15.92
C LYS A 244 1.89 -26.21 16.42
N ASP A 245 3.03 -26.45 15.77
CA ASP A 245 3.96 -27.53 16.10
C ASP A 245 5.11 -27.05 17.03
N LEU A 246 5.05 -25.81 17.53
CA LEU A 246 6.00 -25.31 18.52
C LEU A 246 5.66 -25.85 19.91
N ASN A 247 6.70 -26.16 20.71
CA ASN A 247 6.60 -26.67 22.08
C ASN A 247 5.57 -27.81 22.21
N PRO A 248 5.85 -29.00 21.64
CA PRO A 248 4.88 -30.10 21.61
C PRO A 248 4.65 -30.69 23.00
N CYS A 249 3.48 -31.30 23.18
CA CYS A 249 3.14 -32.06 24.38
C CYS A 249 3.86 -33.42 24.44
N PRO A 250 4.00 -34.01 25.65
CA PRO A 250 4.46 -35.40 25.81
C PRO A 250 3.58 -36.41 25.05
N ASP A 251 4.15 -37.57 24.73
CA ASP A 251 3.59 -38.54 23.78
C ASP A 251 2.09 -38.84 23.94
N SER A 252 1.40 -38.83 22.79
CA SER A 252 -0.05 -39.03 22.61
C SER A 252 -0.98 -37.93 23.13
N GLN A 253 -0.45 -36.79 23.58
CA GLN A 253 -1.25 -35.62 23.95
C GLN A 253 -1.26 -34.57 22.83
N CYS A 254 -2.38 -33.86 22.69
CA CYS A 254 -2.50 -32.69 21.83
C CYS A 254 -2.29 -31.43 22.66
N CYS A 255 -1.81 -30.37 22.01
CA CYS A 255 -1.70 -29.06 22.62
C CYS A 255 -2.92 -28.22 22.26
N SER A 256 -3.77 -27.86 23.21
CA SER A 256 -4.97 -27.01 22.99
C SER A 256 -4.63 -25.59 22.52
N GLN A 257 -5.63 -24.86 22.02
CA GLN A 257 -5.48 -23.43 21.65
C GLN A 257 -5.05 -22.52 22.82
N TRP A 258 -5.19 -23.00 24.06
CA TRP A 258 -4.81 -22.32 25.31
C TRP A 258 -3.43 -22.74 25.84
N GLY A 259 -2.67 -23.51 25.05
CA GLY A 259 -1.33 -23.95 25.41
C GLY A 259 -1.28 -25.00 26.52
N GLN A 260 -2.33 -25.82 26.65
CA GLN A 260 -2.39 -26.92 27.62
C GLN A 260 -2.34 -28.28 26.94
N CYS A 261 -1.68 -29.25 27.57
CA CYS A 261 -1.58 -30.63 27.08
C CYS A 261 -2.70 -31.51 27.62
N GLY A 262 -3.26 -32.35 26.75
CA GLY A 262 -4.27 -33.33 27.13
C GLY A 262 -4.67 -34.24 25.98
N THR A 263 -5.56 -35.20 26.27
CA THR A 263 -6.03 -36.21 25.30
C THR A 263 -7.49 -36.07 24.91
N THR A 264 -8.18 -35.04 25.43
CA THR A 264 -9.61 -34.81 25.14
C THR A 264 -9.80 -34.07 23.82
N GLU A 265 -11.03 -34.07 23.30
CA GLU A 265 -11.39 -33.36 22.07
C GLU A 265 -11.05 -31.86 22.12
N GLU A 266 -11.22 -31.22 23.28
CA GLU A 266 -10.86 -29.80 23.51
C GLU A 266 -9.36 -29.52 23.27
N HIS A 267 -8.52 -30.54 23.43
CA HIS A 267 -7.08 -30.44 23.19
C HIS A 267 -6.71 -30.75 21.73
N CYS A 268 -7.49 -31.58 21.04
CA CYS A 268 -7.11 -32.16 19.76
C CYS A 268 -7.83 -31.59 18.53
N SER A 269 -8.87 -30.76 18.69
CA SER A 269 -9.83 -30.46 17.60
C SER A 269 -9.96 -28.98 17.20
N PHE A 270 -8.93 -28.13 17.36
CA PHE A 270 -9.01 -26.69 17.04
C PHE A 270 -8.24 -26.26 15.78
#